data_AF-A0A831URB4-F1
#
_entry.id   AF-A0A831URB4-F1
#
_cell.length_a   1.000
_cell.length_b   1.000
_cell.length_c   1.000
_cell.angle_alpha   90.00
_cell.angle_beta   90.00
_cell.angle_gamma   90.00
#
_symmetry.space_group_name_H-M   'P 1'
#
loop_
_entity.id
_entity.type
_entity.pdbx_description
1 polymer ?
#
loop_
_entity_poly.entity_id
_entity_poly.type
_entity_poly.pdbx_seq_one_letter_code
_entity_poly.pdbx_strand_id
1 'polypeptide(L)' 'MRGALEEMLVDGIKTNIPLHRDLMADASFVAGGMDIHFLHKRLGIS' A
#
# COMPACT_ATOMS: atom_id res chain seq x y z
N MET A 1 -10.69 0.20 4.14
CA MET A 1 -9.24 0.52 4.18
C MET A 1 -8.96 1.98 3.82
N ARG A 2 -9.40 2.50 2.66
CA ARG A 2 -9.07 3.89 2.21
C ARG A 2 -9.36 4.98 3.25
N GLY A 3 -10.60 5.13 3.73
CA GLY A 3 -10.93 6.18 4.71
C GLY A 3 -10.13 6.09 6.01
N ALA A 4 -9.94 4.88 6.56
CA ALA A 4 -9.14 4.68 7.76
C ALA A 4 -7.66 5.07 7.57
N LEU A 5 -7.08 4.83 6.38
CA LEU A 5 -5.71 5.23 6.05
C LEU A 5 -5.57 6.74 5.81
N GLU A 6 -6.64 7.41 5.36
CA GLU A 6 -6.67 8.86 5.16
C GLU A 6 -6.78 9.62 6.49
N GLU A 7 -7.51 9.06 7.46
CA GLU A 7 -7.67 9.62 8.79
C GLU A 7 -6.52 9.24 9.76
N MET A 8 -5.61 8.36 9.34
CA MET A 8 -4.55 7.87 10.21
C MET A 8 -3.46 8.93 10.43
N LEU A 9 -3.31 9.37 11.68
CA LEU A 9 -2.30 10.33 12.11
C LEU A 9 -1.24 9.62 12.97
N VAL A 10 0.00 9.58 12.50
CA VAL A 10 1.16 9.07 13.24
C VAL A 10 2.26 10.11 13.17
N ASP A 11 2.73 10.55 14.34
CA ASP A 11 3.81 11.52 14.48
C ASP A 11 5.02 10.90 15.21
N GLY A 12 6.21 11.44 14.97
CA GLY A 12 7.46 11.02 15.62
C GLY A 12 8.09 9.73 15.09
N ILE A 13 7.42 8.98 14.20
CA ILE A 13 7.98 7.79 13.55
C ILE A 13 7.58 7.69 12.08
N LYS A 14 8.44 7.06 11.27
CA LYS A 14 8.10 6.71 9.89
C LYS A 14 7.23 5.47 9.86
N THR A 15 6.26 5.47 8.96
CA THR A 15 5.34 4.37 8.74
C THR A 15 5.23 4.04 7.25
N ASN A 16 4.70 2.87 6.93
CA ASN A 16 4.41 2.45 5.56
C ASN A 16 3.00 2.87 5.08
N ILE A 17 2.35 3.80 5.78
CA ILE A 17 1.02 4.31 5.41
C ILE A 17 0.97 4.82 3.97
N PRO A 18 1.98 5.58 3.47
CA PRO A 18 1.97 6.02 2.08
C PRO A 18 1.93 4.84 1.09
N LEU A 19 2.72 3.79 1.34
CA LEU A 19 2.71 2.57 0.53
C LEU A 19 1.31 1.92 0.52
N HIS A 20 0.67 1.77 1.68
CA HIS A 20 -0.68 1.19 1.75
C HIS A 20 -1.72 2.05 1.04
N ARG A 21 -1.61 3.38 1.08
CA ARG A 21 -2.49 4.28 0.32
C ARG A 21 -2.32 4.09 -1.18
N ASP A 22 -1.08 4.02 -1.65
CA ASP A 22 -0.76 3.79 -3.07
C ASP A 22 -1.26 2.42 -3.57
N LEU A 23 -1.17 1.38 -2.73
CA LEU A 23 -1.75 0.08 -3.02
C LEU A 23 -3.27 0.15 -3.15
N MET A 24 -3.94 0.84 -2.22
CA MET A 24 -5.40 0.97 -2.22
C MET A 24 -5.95 1.87 -3.34
N ALA A 25 -5.10 2.68 -3.96
CA ALA A 25 -5.43 3.47 -5.15
C ALA A 25 -5.24 2.71 -6.47
N ASP A 26 -4.52 1.58 -6.45
CA ASP A 26 -4.26 0.77 -7.64
C ASP A 26 -5.45 -0.14 -7.97
N ALA A 27 -6.00 0.01 -9.18
CA ALA A 27 -7.13 -0.78 -9.65
C ALA A 27 -6.83 -2.29 -9.73
N SER A 28 -5.60 -2.68 -10.08
CA SER A 28 -5.17 -4.09 -10.15
C SER A 28 -5.10 -4.72 -8.77
N PHE A 29 -4.62 -3.95 -7.79
CA PHE A 29 -4.61 -4.36 -6.39
C PHE A 29 -6.04 -4.52 -5.85
N VAL A 30 -6.92 -3.57 -6.13
CA VAL A 30 -8.35 -3.62 -5.73
C VAL A 30 -9.10 -4.77 -6.42
N ALA A 31 -8.74 -5.11 -7.66
CA ALA A 31 -9.30 -6.24 -8.38
C ALA A 31 -8.80 -7.61 -7.88
N GLY A 32 -7.86 -7.64 -6.93
CA GLY A 32 -7.32 -8.88 -6.35
C GLY A 32 -6.28 -9.59 -7.24
N GLY A 33 -5.70 -8.89 -8.22
CA GLY A 33 -4.66 -9.43 -9.12
C GLY A 33 -3.29 -9.52 -8.47
N MET A 34 -3.19 -10.13 -7.28
CA MET A 34 -1.97 -10.17 -6.47
C MET A 34 -1.46 -11.61 -6.31
N ASP A 35 -0.15 -11.80 -6.46
CA ASP A 35 0.56 -13.02 -6.06
C ASP A 35 1.48 -12.73 -4.84
N ILE A 36 2.16 -13.75 -4.32
CA ILE A 36 3.06 -13.63 -3.17
C ILE A 36 4.31 -12.76 -3.44
N HIS A 37 4.64 -12.48 -4.71
CA HIS A 37 5.80 -11.69 -5.14
C HIS A 37 5.44 -10.27 -5.59
N PHE A 38 4.15 -9.92 -5.61
CA PHE A 38 3.64 -8.65 -6.10
C PHE A 38 4.38 -7.43 -5.53
N LEU A 39 4.59 -7.42 -4.21
CA LEU A 39 5.22 -6.28 -3.54
C LEU A 39 6.72 -6.18 -3.88
N HIS A 40 7.41 -7.30 -4.02
CA HIS A 40 8.83 -7.33 -4.43
C HIS A 40 9.01 -6.76 -5.83
N LYS A 41 8.18 -7.23 -6.79
CA LYS A 41 8.18 -6.73 -8.18
C LYS A 41 7.89 -5.23 -8.23
N ARG A 42 6.89 -4.77 -7.48
CA ARG A 42 6.47 -3.36 -7.46
C ARG A 42 7.54 -2.43 -6.88
N LEU A 43 8.24 -2.87 -5.84
CA LEU A 43 9.28 -2.08 -5.18
C LEU A 43 10.65 -2.18 -5.89
N GLY A 44 10.75 -2.96 -6.97
CA GLY A 44 12.04 -3.20 -7.64
C GLY A 44 13.04 -3.94 -6.77
N ILE A 45 12.55 -4.73 -5.81
CA ILE A 45 13.35 -5.54 -4.90
C ILE A 45 13.32 -6.97 -5.44
N SER A 46 14.00 -7.17 -6.58
CA SER A 46 14.18 -8.49 -7.20
C SER A 46 15.41 -8.52 -8.09
#